data_AF-A0A3N4PM07-F1
#
_entry.id   AF-A0A3N4PM07-F1
#
_cell.length_a   1.000
_cell.length_b   1.000
_cell.length_c   1.000
_cell.angle_alpha   90.00
_cell.angle_beta   90.00
_cell.angle_gamma   90.00
#
_symmetry.space_group_name_H-M   'P 1'
#
loop_
_entity.id
_entity.type
_entity.pdbx_description
1 polymer ?
#
loop_
_entity_poly.entity_id
_entity_poly.type
_entity_poly.pdbx_seq_one_letter_code
_entity_poly.pdbx_strand_id
1 'polypeptide(L)'
;MISYEERLQSIFVLNLSYLLLAQRLIKQDRYAASFMLGMSNDVIDMIEDLPLSQLIRLASTDRLICQLRIEDAAILHSVTKSSRLDALQGVHTGIILSTRLLKAAEKKESAAQAAGTGGNSSSAAEKSVVVNQTETLLAL
;
A
#
# COMPACT_ATOMS: atom_id res chain seq x y z
N MET A 1 1.70 27.25 17.76
CA MET A 1 1.10 25.95 18.09
C MET A 1 -0.19 25.84 17.30
N ILE A 2 -0.38 24.78 16.52
CA ILE A 2 -1.64 24.53 15.80
C ILE A 2 -2.76 24.32 16.84
N SER A 3 -3.89 25.00 16.67
CA SER A 3 -5.03 24.86 17.59
C SER A 3 -5.65 23.45 17.49
N TYR A 4 -6.41 23.03 18.50
CA TYR A 4 -7.07 21.70 18.46
C TYR A 4 -8.05 21.61 17.28
N GLU A 5 -8.89 22.63 17.10
CA GLU A 5 -9.85 22.73 15.99
C GLU A 5 -9.16 22.71 14.61
N GLU A 6 -8.06 23.46 14.45
CA GLU A 6 -7.31 23.49 13.20
C GLU A 6 -6.67 22.13 12.88
N ARG A 7 -6.24 21.39 13.90
CA ARG A 7 -5.73 20.02 13.76
C ARG A 7 -6.82 19.06 13.31
N LEU A 8 -8.00 19.09 13.94
CA LEU A 8 -9.14 18.26 13.55
C LEU A 8 -9.58 18.56 12.12
N GLN A 9 -9.66 19.84 11.77
CA GLN A 9 -9.97 20.27 10.40
C GLN A 9 -8.92 19.76 9.40
N SER A 10 -7.64 19.79 9.75
CA SER A 10 -6.57 19.27 8.90
C SER A 10 -6.69 17.75 8.69
N ILE A 11 -7.02 17.00 9.75
CA ILE A 11 -7.28 15.55 9.68
C ILE A 11 -8.48 15.27 8.77
N PHE A 12 -9.58 16.01 8.95
CA PHE A 12 -10.76 15.89 8.11
C PHE A 12 -10.46 16.11 6.63
N VAL A 13 -9.77 17.22 6.30
CA VAL A 13 -9.40 17.54 4.92
C VAL A 13 -8.53 16.46 4.31
N LEU A 14 -7.55 15.94 5.05
CA LEU A 14 -6.66 14.89 4.56
C LEU A 14 -7.41 13.58 4.33
N ASN A 15 -8.21 13.14 5.30
CA ASN A 15 -9.01 11.91 5.19
C ASN A 15 -9.98 11.98 4.00
N LEU A 16 -10.72 13.09 3.84
CA LEU A 16 -11.65 13.25 2.74
C LEU A 16 -10.94 13.31 1.38
N SER A 17 -9.83 14.04 1.29
CA SER A 17 -9.04 14.13 0.06
C SER A 17 -8.52 12.76 -0.37
N TYR A 18 -8.06 11.94 0.59
CA TYR A 18 -7.61 10.58 0.32
C TYR A 18 -8.73 9.70 -0.22
N LEU A 19 -9.91 9.72 0.41
CA LEU A 19 -11.05 8.91 -0.01
C LEU A 19 -11.55 9.28 -1.42
N LEU A 20 -11.63 10.58 -1.71
CA LEU A 20 -12.04 11.07 -3.04
C LEU A 20 -11.00 10.70 -4.11
N LEU A 21 -9.71 10.78 -3.78
CA LEU A 21 -8.65 10.33 -4.68
C LEU A 21 -8.75 8.82 -4.92
N ALA A 22 -8.98 8.02 -3.88
CA ALA A 22 -9.15 6.57 -4.01
C ALA A 22 -10.31 6.23 -4.96
N GLN A 23 -11.49 6.84 -4.77
CA GLN A 23 -12.63 6.64 -5.68
C GLN A 23 -12.30 7.01 -7.13
N ARG A 24 -11.60 8.14 -7.34
CA ARG A 24 -11.22 8.57 -8.69
C ARG A 24 -10.28 7.57 -9.36
N LEU A 25 -9.30 7.06 -8.63
CA LEU A 25 -8.36 6.08 -9.15
C LEU A 25 -9.06 4.77 -9.50
N ILE A 26 -9.96 4.29 -8.63
CA ILE A 26 -10.72 3.04 -8.85
C ILE A 26 -11.57 3.14 -10.12
N LYS A 27 -12.26 4.26 -10.32
CA LYS A 27 -13.08 4.51 -11.52
C LYS A 27 -12.27 4.60 -12.81
N GLN A 28 -10.99 4.95 -12.72
CA GLN A 28 -10.11 5.08 -13.88
C GLN A 28 -9.48 3.74 -14.26
N ASP A 29 -8.86 3.06 -13.30
CA ASP A 29 -8.29 1.73 -13.48
C ASP A 29 -8.28 1.02 -12.13
N ARG A 30 -9.22 0.08 -12.00
CA ARG A 30 -9.42 -0.67 -10.77
C ARG A 30 -8.22 -1.55 -10.40
N TYR A 31 -7.57 -2.17 -11.38
CA TYR A 31 -6.41 -3.04 -11.12
C TYR A 31 -5.22 -2.22 -10.66
N ALA A 32 -4.93 -1.11 -11.36
CA ALA A 32 -3.89 -0.19 -10.93
C ALA A 32 -4.21 0.43 -9.57
N ALA A 33 -5.47 0.79 -9.30
CA ALA A 33 -5.88 1.37 -8.04
C ALA A 33 -5.73 0.40 -6.86
N SER A 34 -6.13 -0.87 -7.00
CA SER A 34 -5.92 -1.89 -5.96
C SER A 34 -4.44 -2.01 -5.60
N PHE A 35 -3.56 -2.03 -6.61
CA PHE A 35 -2.12 -2.07 -6.39
C PHE A 35 -1.59 -0.77 -5.75
N MET A 36 -1.97 0.40 -6.25
CA MET A 36 -1.46 1.67 -5.70
C MET A 36 -1.97 1.96 -4.28
N LEU A 37 -3.21 1.59 -3.98
CA LEU A 37 -3.81 1.77 -2.65
C LEU A 37 -3.38 0.66 -1.68
N GLY A 38 -2.95 -0.50 -2.17
CA GLY A 38 -2.56 -1.65 -1.35
C GLY A 38 -3.73 -2.29 -0.61
N MET A 39 -4.94 -2.21 -1.19
CA MET A 39 -6.20 -2.67 -0.59
C MET A 39 -6.70 -3.94 -1.28
N SER A 40 -7.42 -4.79 -0.55
CA SER A 40 -8.09 -5.95 -1.13
C SER A 40 -9.24 -5.53 -2.04
N ASN A 41 -9.61 -6.41 -2.97
CA ASN A 41 -10.72 -6.17 -3.91
C ASN A 41 -12.02 -5.82 -3.16
N ASP A 42 -12.33 -6.51 -2.07
CA ASP A 42 -13.54 -6.24 -1.26
C ASP A 42 -13.59 -4.79 -0.73
N VAL A 43 -12.45 -4.23 -0.33
CA VAL A 43 -12.36 -2.83 0.16
C VAL A 43 -12.45 -1.86 -1.01
N ILE A 44 -11.87 -2.19 -2.16
CA ILE A 44 -11.97 -1.41 -3.38
C ILE A 44 -13.43 -1.32 -3.84
N ASP A 45 -14.17 -2.43 -3.84
CA ASP A 45 -15.61 -2.48 -4.13
C ASP A 45 -16.41 -1.56 -3.21
N MET A 46 -16.18 -1.67 -1.90
CA MET A 46 -16.85 -0.82 -0.92
C MET A 46 -16.54 0.66 -1.19
N ILE A 47 -15.27 1.04 -1.35
CA ILE A 47 -14.90 2.45 -1.57
C ILE A 47 -15.51 2.99 -2.88
N GLU A 48 -15.60 2.19 -3.94
CA GLU A 48 -16.19 2.58 -5.22
C GLU A 48 -17.65 3.03 -5.08
N ASP A 49 -18.44 2.28 -4.31
CA ASP A 49 -19.88 2.48 -4.13
C ASP A 49 -20.25 3.45 -2.99
N LEU A 50 -19.27 3.87 -2.18
CA LEU A 50 -19.54 4.73 -1.02
C LEU A 50 -20.09 6.11 -1.45
N PRO A 51 -21.28 6.54 -0.97
CA PRO A 51 -21.79 7.86 -1.26
C PRO A 51 -21.01 8.94 -0.50
N LEU A 52 -20.99 10.17 -1.04
CA LEU A 52 -20.27 11.30 -0.46
C LEU A 52 -20.59 11.54 1.03
N SER A 53 -21.86 11.36 1.42
CA SER A 53 -22.27 11.50 2.83
C SER A 53 -21.56 10.53 3.77
N GLN A 54 -21.29 9.31 3.32
CA GLN A 54 -20.54 8.31 4.10
C GLN A 54 -19.04 8.62 4.09
N LEU A 55 -18.48 9.12 2.98
CA LEU A 55 -17.09 9.57 2.92
C LEU A 55 -16.83 10.72 3.90
N ILE A 56 -17.72 11.72 3.93
CA ILE A 56 -17.65 12.84 4.87
C ILE A 56 -17.69 12.31 6.31
N ARG A 57 -18.65 11.43 6.61
CA ARG A 57 -18.77 10.84 7.95
C ARG A 57 -17.49 10.10 8.37
N LEU A 58 -16.88 9.34 7.46
CA LEU A 58 -15.61 8.65 7.74
C LEU A 58 -14.47 9.65 7.94
N ALA A 59 -14.42 10.70 7.13
CA ALA A 59 -13.41 11.74 7.22
C ALA A 59 -13.51 12.57 8.51
N SER A 60 -14.70 12.74 9.08
CA SER A 60 -14.94 13.44 10.36
C SER A 60 -14.36 12.73 11.59
N THR A 61 -13.65 11.62 11.42
CA THR A 61 -12.94 10.96 12.51
C THR A 61 -11.71 11.77 12.92
N ASP A 62 -11.48 11.91 14.23
CA ASP A 62 -10.30 12.60 14.81
C ASP A 62 -8.98 11.83 14.64
N ARG A 63 -8.95 10.82 13.77
CA ARG A 63 -7.79 9.96 13.48
C ARG A 63 -7.59 9.86 11.98
N LEU A 64 -6.33 9.76 11.57
CA LEU A 64 -5.98 9.48 10.19
C LEU A 64 -6.45 8.08 9.81
N ILE A 65 -7.17 7.99 8.70
CA ILE A 65 -7.63 6.70 8.15
C ILE A 65 -6.57 6.04 7.25
N CYS A 66 -5.64 6.84 6.72
CA CYS A 66 -4.53 6.35 5.91
C CYS A 66 -3.25 6.27 6.74
N GLN A 67 -2.55 5.16 6.63
CA GLN A 67 -1.22 4.99 7.22
C GLN A 67 -0.14 5.36 6.21
N LEU A 68 0.97 5.92 6.70
CA LEU A 68 2.17 6.11 5.88
C LEU A 68 2.76 4.75 5.52
N ARG A 69 2.88 4.46 4.22
CA ARG A 69 3.42 3.19 3.71
C ARG A 69 4.93 3.00 3.91
N ILE A 70 5.63 4.05 4.35
CA ILE A 70 7.07 4.03 4.61
C ILE A 70 7.26 3.98 6.13
N GLU A 71 7.57 2.79 6.64
CA GLU A 71 7.74 2.55 8.09
C GLU A 71 9.22 2.45 8.49
N ASP A 72 10.11 2.20 7.53
CA ASP A 72 11.54 1.97 7.76
C ASP A 72 12.34 3.26 7.55
N ALA A 73 13.10 3.68 8.57
CA ALA A 73 13.95 4.86 8.53
C ALA A 73 15.02 4.80 7.43
N ALA A 74 15.55 3.61 7.12
CA ALA A 74 16.51 3.43 6.04
C ALA A 74 15.88 3.67 4.67
N ILE A 75 14.64 3.20 4.48
CA ILE A 75 13.86 3.49 3.27
C ILE A 75 13.57 4.97 3.17
N LEU A 76 13.08 5.59 4.26
CA LEU A 76 12.77 7.01 4.29
C LEU A 76 14.00 7.85 3.93
N HIS A 77 15.16 7.52 4.49
CA HIS A 77 16.42 8.17 4.13
C HIS A 77 16.79 7.94 2.66
N SER A 78 16.60 6.73 2.14
CA SER A 78 16.91 6.43 0.74
C SER A 78 16.02 7.14 -0.27
N VAL A 79 14.73 7.34 0.03
CA VAL A 79 13.78 8.00 -0.90
C VAL A 79 13.79 9.52 -0.79
N THR A 80 14.35 10.07 0.30
CA THR A 80 14.50 11.52 0.51
C THR A 80 15.88 12.04 0.16
N LYS A 81 16.86 11.16 -0.07
CA LYS A 81 18.21 11.56 -0.49
C LYS A 81 18.15 12.20 -1.86
N SER A 82 18.68 13.42 -1.96
CA SER A 82 18.81 14.11 -3.24
C SER A 82 19.74 13.32 -4.16
N SER A 83 19.29 13.10 -5.39
CA SER A 83 20.08 12.51 -6.46
C SER A 83 20.24 13.56 -7.54
N ARG A 84 21.33 13.47 -8.31
CA ARG A 84 21.50 14.31 -9.50
C ARG A 84 20.46 14.00 -10.60
N LEU A 85 19.79 12.85 -10.49
CA LEU A 85 18.77 12.37 -11.43
C LEU A 85 17.45 12.14 -10.69
N ASP A 86 16.63 13.20 -10.58
CA ASP A 86 15.34 13.16 -9.88
C ASP A 86 14.36 12.16 -10.50
N ALA A 87 14.37 12.01 -11.84
CA ALA A 87 13.54 11.02 -12.54
C ALA A 87 13.85 9.58 -12.11
N LEU A 88 15.13 9.27 -11.87
CA LEU A 88 15.55 7.94 -11.40
C LEU A 88 15.13 7.69 -9.94
N GLN A 89 15.10 8.74 -9.11
CA GLN A 89 14.62 8.64 -7.72
C GLN A 89 13.13 8.35 -7.64
N GLY A 90 12.32 8.95 -8.54
CA GLY A 90 10.90 8.62 -8.65
C GLY A 90 10.66 7.14 -8.95
N VAL A 91 11.40 6.58 -9.92
CA VAL A 91 11.34 5.16 -10.27
C VAL A 91 11.79 4.27 -9.10
N HIS A 92 12.93 4.59 -8.48
CA HIS A 92 13.46 3.85 -7.33
C HIS A 92 12.47 3.80 -6.15
N THR A 93 11.84 4.94 -5.84
CA THR A 93 10.80 5.03 -4.81
C THR A 93 9.59 4.16 -5.16
N GLY A 94 9.14 4.22 -6.43
CA GLY A 94 8.07 3.38 -6.94
C GLY A 94 8.36 1.88 -6.78
N ILE A 95 9.58 1.44 -7.11
CA ILE A 95 10.02 0.04 -6.98
C ILE A 95 9.99 -0.40 -5.50
N ILE A 96 10.53 0.40 -4.58
CA ILE A 96 10.55 0.06 -3.15
C ILE A 96 9.13 -0.12 -2.61
N LEU A 97 8.25 0.85 -2.88
CA LEU A 97 6.87 0.83 -2.40
C LEU A 97 6.07 -0.35 -2.98
N SER A 98 6.31 -0.67 -4.25
CA SER A 98 5.71 -1.79 -4.98
C SER A 98 6.15 -3.15 -4.42
N THR A 99 7.46 -3.32 -4.23
CA THR A 99 8.06 -4.57 -3.71
C THR A 99 7.51 -4.92 -2.33
N ARG A 100 7.29 -3.93 -1.47
CA ARG A 100 6.71 -4.15 -0.13
C ARG A 100 5.27 -4.63 -0.18
N LEU A 101 4.46 -4.12 -1.12
CA LEU A 101 3.09 -4.60 -1.31
C LEU A 101 3.06 -6.06 -1.77
N LEU A 102 3.92 -6.42 -2.73
CA LEU A 102 4.03 -7.79 -3.22
C LEU A 102 4.43 -8.74 -2.08
N LYS A 103 5.47 -8.42 -1.31
CA LYS A 103 5.88 -9.21 -0.14
C LYS A 103 4.76 -9.35 0.90
N ALA A 104 3.96 -8.30 1.11
CA ALA A 104 2.83 -8.35 2.03
C ALA A 104 1.69 -9.24 1.50
N ALA A 105 1.44 -9.25 0.18
CA ALA A 105 0.47 -10.14 -0.45
C ALA A 105 0.90 -11.62 -0.36
N GLU A 106 2.15 -11.94 -0.67
CA GLU A 106 2.72 -13.30 -0.56
C GLU A 106 2.65 -13.84 0.89
N LYS A 107 2.90 -12.97 1.87
CA LYS A 107 2.77 -13.34 3.30
C LYS A 107 1.32 -13.68 3.67
N LYS A 108 0.33 -12.99 3.09
CA LYS A 108 -1.09 -13.31 3.31
C LYS A 108 -1.47 -14.65 2.68
N GLU A 109 -0.97 -14.95 1.49
CA GLU A 109 -1.21 -16.23 0.80
C GLU A 109 -0.60 -17.42 1.55
N SER A 110 0.64 -17.28 2.03
CA SER A 110 1.30 -18.32 2.83
C SER A 110 0.64 -18.55 4.19
N ALA A 111 0.11 -17.50 4.84
CA ALA A 111 -0.66 -17.64 6.07
C ALA A 111 -2.04 -18.31 5.85
N ALA A 112 -2.70 -18.04 4.72
CA ALA A 112 -3.95 -18.70 4.35
C ALA A 112 -3.76 -20.19 4.05
N GLN A 113 -2.64 -20.58 3.41
CA GLN A 113 -2.29 -21.99 3.16
C GLN A 113 -1.96 -22.75 4.45
N ALA A 114 -1.31 -22.11 5.43
CA ALA A 114 -1.02 -22.73 6.73
C ALA A 114 -2.28 -22.99 7.58
N ALA A 115 -3.31 -22.14 7.48
CA ALA A 115 -4.57 -22.34 8.18
C ALA A 115 -5.50 -23.38 7.50
N GLY A 116 -5.25 -23.72 6.24
CA GLY A 116 -6.07 -24.66 5.45
C GLY A 116 -5.52 -26.09 5.35
N THR A 117 -4.41 -26.44 5.98
CA THR A 117 -3.81 -27.78 5.83
C THR A 117 -4.43 -28.80 6.79
N GLY A 118 -5.68 -29.16 6.52
CA GLY A 118 -6.33 -30.41 6.92
C GLY A 118 -6.76 -31.17 5.66
N GLY A 119 -5.85 -31.97 5.11
CA GLY A 119 -6.02 -32.75 3.86
C GLY A 119 -5.73 -31.92 2.61
N ASN A 120 -4.90 -32.32 1.64
CA ASN A 120 -4.42 -33.63 1.27
C ASN A 120 -3.06 -33.49 0.56
N SER A 121 -2.31 -34.59 0.51
CA SER A 121 -0.95 -34.73 -0.02
C SER A 121 -0.74 -34.35 -1.50
N SER A 122 0.52 -33.99 -1.80
CA SER A 122 1.22 -34.05 -3.10
C SER A 122 1.36 -32.75 -3.92
N SER A 123 2.45 -32.01 -3.68
CA SER A 123 3.41 -31.64 -4.74
C SER A 123 4.57 -30.85 -4.10
N ALA A 124 5.61 -31.57 -3.69
CA ALA A 124 6.86 -31.02 -3.19
C ALA A 124 7.91 -31.09 -4.29
N ALA A 125 7.85 -30.18 -5.29
CA ALA A 125 8.91 -30.08 -6.30
C ALA A 125 8.86 -28.79 -7.14
N GLU A 126 8.80 -27.59 -6.55
CA GLU A 126 8.98 -26.37 -7.37
C GLU A 126 9.55 -25.12 -6.68
N LYS A 127 9.88 -25.16 -5.38
CA LYS A 127 10.30 -23.96 -4.62
C LYS A 127 11.82 -23.70 -4.53
N SER A 128 12.67 -24.46 -5.21
CA SER A 128 14.13 -24.38 -5.00
C SER A 128 14.92 -23.50 -5.98
N VAL A 129 14.31 -22.90 -7.02
CA VAL A 129 15.10 -22.20 -8.08
C VAL A 129 15.06 -20.67 -8.01
N VAL A 130 14.02 -20.04 -7.46
CA VAL A 130 13.86 -18.57 -7.58
C VAL A 130 14.54 -17.77 -6.46
N VAL A 131 14.95 -18.41 -5.36
CA VAL A 131 15.55 -17.71 -4.20
C VAL A 131 17.00 -17.27 -4.45
N ASN A 132 17.67 -17.79 -5.48
CA ASN A 132 19.12 -17.60 -5.65
C ASN A 132 19.54 -16.46 -6.59
N GLN A 133 18.62 -15.62 -7.07
CA GLN A 133 18.94 -14.51 -7.99
C GLN A 133 18.79 -13.10 -7.41
N THR A 134 18.28 -12.93 -6.19
CA THR A 134 18.13 -11.60 -5.58
C THR A 134 19.36 -11.08 -4.83
N GLU A 135 20.42 -11.88 -4.65
CA GLU A 135 21.63 -11.43 -3.94
C GLU A 135 22.68 -10.75 -4.85
N THR A 136 22.54 -10.77 -6.18
CA THR A 136 23.59 -10.26 -7.08
C THR A 136 23.38 -8.82 -7.57
N LEU A 137 22.26 -8.16 -7.24
CA LEU A 137 21.97 -6.78 -7.70
C LEU A 137 22.11 -5.70 -6.63
N LEU A 138 22.57 -6.05 -5.42
CA LEU A 138 22.87 -5.11 -4.34
C LEU A 138 24.36 -4.71 -4.26
N ALA A 139 25.16 -5.08 -5.26
CA ALA A 139 26.61 -4.84 -5.29
C ALA A 139 27.10 -3.98 -6.48
N LEU A 140 26.21 -3.25 -7.16
CA LEU A 140 26.56 -2.19 -8.13
C LEU A 140 25.73 -0.94 -7.86
#